data_AF-A0A5B1QX23-F1
#
_entry.id   AF-A0A5B1QX23-F1
#
_cell.length_a   1.000
_cell.length_b   1.000
_cell.length_c   1.000
_cell.angle_alpha   90.00
_cell.angle_beta   90.00
_cell.angle_gamma   90.00
#
_symmetry.space_group_name_H-M   'P 1'
#
loop_
_entity.id
_entity.type
_entity.pdbx_description
1 polymer ?
#
loop_
_entity_poly.entity_id
_entity_poly.type
_entity_poly.pdbx_seq_one_letter_code
_entity_poly.pdbx_strand_id
1 'polypeptide(L)'
;MTSTGDNQTPSPDGHPQPEGSLTVIAVPVLGQGGKKRPLSKHTIAMNKIQWECAVALQRRQKGEITTDQFLEIANDCTGRARARKAATKLLCERAQRGEVSLEEFNRECGYSEEDWKKVRPGFEKLTEAREANLARSRDRVTQSRNSRGH
;
A
#
# COMPACT_ATOMS: atom_id res chain seq x y z
N MET A 1 55.06 48.44 17.24
CA MET A 1 54.59 47.09 17.65
C MET A 1 53.67 46.58 16.56
N THR A 2 54.00 45.41 16.04
CA THR A 2 53.31 44.66 14.98
C THR A 2 51.90 44.22 15.40
N SER A 3 50.93 44.35 14.51
CA SER A 3 49.98 43.24 14.26
C SER A 3 49.27 43.43 12.91
N THR A 4 49.59 42.51 12.01
CA THR A 4 48.87 42.13 10.79
C THR A 4 47.49 41.60 11.14
N GLY A 5 46.51 41.77 10.23
CA GLY A 5 45.17 41.21 10.36
C GLY A 5 44.33 41.52 9.12
N ASP A 6 44.41 40.64 8.14
CA ASP A 6 43.80 40.69 6.82
C ASP A 6 42.25 40.73 6.80
N ASN A 7 41.78 41.26 5.67
CA ASN A 7 40.47 41.06 5.03
C ASN A 7 39.79 39.72 5.38
N GLN A 8 38.47 39.76 5.64
CA GLN A 8 37.47 39.09 4.79
C GLN A 8 36.04 39.36 5.27
N THR A 9 35.22 39.81 4.34
CA THR A 9 33.75 39.90 4.40
C THR A 9 33.15 38.50 4.49
N PRO A 10 32.29 38.18 5.47
CA PRO A 10 31.47 36.98 5.41
C PRO A 10 30.12 37.32 4.76
N SER A 11 29.91 36.80 3.55
CA SER A 11 28.57 36.54 3.04
C SER A 11 27.94 35.42 3.88
N PRO A 12 26.69 35.58 4.35
CA PRO A 12 25.86 34.45 4.68
C PRO A 12 24.86 34.23 3.54
N ASP A 13 25.15 33.20 2.74
CA ASP A 13 24.13 32.49 1.97
C ASP A 13 23.03 32.02 2.92
N GLY A 14 21.91 32.75 2.91
CA GLY A 14 20.68 32.37 3.60
C GLY A 14 19.98 31.25 2.84
N HIS A 15 20.50 30.03 2.95
CA HIS A 15 19.79 28.84 2.49
C HIS A 15 18.59 28.61 3.45
N PRO A 16 17.34 28.54 2.95
CA PRO A 16 16.21 28.23 3.81
C PRO A 16 16.35 26.81 4.35
N GLN A 17 16.25 26.72 5.68
CA GLN A 17 16.03 25.51 6.45
C GLN A 17 14.86 24.72 5.84
N PRO A 18 15.04 23.49 5.34
CA PRO A 18 13.91 22.59 5.20
C PRO A 18 13.55 22.14 6.60
N GLU A 19 12.56 22.80 7.20
CA GLU A 19 11.72 22.19 8.24
C GLU A 19 10.99 21.00 7.62
N GLY A 20 11.70 19.90 7.56
CA GLY A 20 11.21 18.60 7.16
C GLY A 20 11.77 17.60 8.15
N SER A 21 11.43 17.78 9.44
CA SER A 21 11.56 16.70 10.41
C SER A 21 10.71 15.56 9.88
N LEU A 22 11.37 14.67 9.16
CA LEU A 22 10.79 13.47 8.60
C LEU A 22 10.57 12.58 9.81
N THR A 23 9.40 12.72 10.44
CA THR A 23 8.93 11.80 11.46
C THR A 23 8.87 10.44 10.78
N VAL A 24 9.95 9.67 10.90
CA VAL A 24 10.00 8.28 10.52
C VAL A 24 9.03 7.61 11.49
N ILE A 25 7.77 7.51 11.08
CA ILE A 25 6.79 6.67 11.76
C ILE A 25 7.33 5.26 11.57
N ALA A 26 8.12 4.81 12.54
CA ALA A 26 8.57 3.44 12.65
C ALA A 26 7.32 2.59 12.84
N VAL A 27 6.78 2.10 11.72
CA VAL A 27 5.76 1.06 11.74
C VAL A 27 6.44 -0.16 12.38
N PRO A 28 5.90 -0.71 13.49
CA PRO A 28 6.46 -1.92 14.05
C PRO A 28 6.38 -3.02 12.98
N VAL A 29 7.54 -3.36 12.44
CA VAL A 29 7.72 -4.53 11.57
C VAL A 29 7.47 -5.72 12.46
N LEU A 30 6.28 -6.30 12.32
CA LEU A 30 5.82 -7.46 13.04
C LEU A 30 6.77 -8.64 12.75
N GLY A 31 7.71 -8.88 13.67
CA GLY A 31 8.58 -10.05 13.84
C GLY A 31 8.86 -10.91 12.60
N GLN A 32 10.09 -10.81 12.08
CA GLN A 32 10.70 -11.76 11.16
C GLN A 32 10.95 -13.09 11.89
N GLY A 33 9.95 -13.98 11.91
CA GLY A 33 10.03 -15.24 12.65
C GLY A 33 8.93 -16.22 12.23
N GLY A 34 8.71 -16.35 10.93
CA GLY A 34 7.72 -17.27 10.35
C GLY A 34 7.51 -16.92 8.89
N LYS A 35 7.18 -17.91 8.06
CA LYS A 35 6.85 -17.74 6.63
C LYS A 35 5.57 -16.90 6.48
N LYS A 36 5.62 -15.62 6.81
CA LYS A 36 4.51 -14.69 6.69
C LYS A 36 4.29 -14.42 5.20
N ARG A 37 3.04 -14.58 4.77
CA ARG A 37 2.66 -14.29 3.39
C ARG A 37 2.93 -12.82 3.09
N PRO A 38 3.47 -12.48 1.90
CA PRO A 38 3.64 -11.11 1.48
C PRO A 38 2.31 -10.35 1.54
N LEU A 39 2.31 -9.11 2.01
CA LEU A 39 1.09 -8.31 2.16
C LEU A 39 1.09 -7.14 1.17
N SER A 40 -0.06 -6.86 0.59
CA SER A 40 -0.22 -5.67 -0.25
C SER A 40 -0.15 -4.39 0.60
N LYS A 41 0.25 -3.26 0.00
CA LYS A 41 0.22 -1.94 0.65
C LYS A 41 -1.18 -1.59 1.16
N HIS A 42 -2.22 -1.95 0.41
CA HIS A 42 -3.61 -1.81 0.86
C HIS A 42 -3.86 -2.58 2.15
N THR A 43 -3.46 -3.86 2.21
CA THR A 43 -3.64 -4.70 3.40
C THR A 43 -2.87 -4.15 4.60
N ILE A 44 -1.64 -3.68 4.40
CA ILE A 44 -0.83 -3.07 5.45
C ILE A 44 -1.55 -1.83 6.02
N ALA A 45 -2.05 -0.94 5.15
CA ALA A 45 -2.77 0.25 5.57
C ALA A 45 -4.06 -0.09 6.34
N MET A 46 -4.83 -1.07 5.86
CA MET A 46 -6.05 -1.53 6.53
C MET A 46 -5.75 -2.13 7.91
N ASN A 47 -4.70 -2.95 8.03
CA ASN A 47 -4.28 -3.54 9.30
C ASN A 47 -3.83 -2.46 10.29
N LYS A 48 -3.14 -1.42 9.82
CA LYS A 48 -2.75 -0.29 10.67
C LYS A 48 -3.96 0.42 11.27
N ILE A 49 -4.98 0.74 10.45
CA ILE A 49 -6.23 1.37 10.92
C ILE A 49 -6.94 0.48 11.95
N GLN A 50 -7.02 -0.82 11.67
CA GLN A 50 -7.63 -1.79 12.60
C GLN A 50 -6.88 -1.84 13.93
N TRP A 51 -5.55 -1.85 13.88
CA TRP A 51 -4.71 -1.86 15.07
C TRP A 51 -4.88 -0.60 15.92
N GLU A 52 -4.92 0.58 15.30
CA GLU A 52 -5.16 1.86 16.00
C GLU A 52 -6.51 1.85 16.73
N CYS A 53 -7.58 1.36 16.08
CA CYS A 53 -8.90 1.21 16.71
C CYS A 53 -8.88 0.21 17.87
N ALA A 54 -8.17 -0.92 17.71
CA ALA A 54 -8.03 -1.93 18.75
C ALA A 54 -7.25 -1.40 19.97
N VAL A 55 -6.18 -0.63 19.75
CA VAL A 55 -5.43 0.05 20.81
C VAL A 55 -6.34 1.03 21.54
N ALA A 56 -7.12 1.85 20.84
CA ALA A 56 -8.06 2.77 21.46
C ALA A 56 -9.09 2.02 22.35
N LEU A 57 -9.61 0.89 21.87
CA LEU A 57 -10.51 0.05 22.67
C LEU A 57 -9.84 -0.45 23.96
N GLN A 58 -8.59 -0.92 23.88
CA GLN A 58 -7.83 -1.35 25.06
C GLN A 58 -7.60 -0.21 26.05
N ARG A 59 -7.26 0.99 25.56
CA ARG A 59 -7.06 2.17 26.40
C ARG A 59 -8.35 2.56 27.12
N ARG A 60 -9.50 2.48 26.43
CA ARG A 60 -10.81 2.71 27.05
C ARG A 60 -11.10 1.69 28.16
N GLN A 61 -10.83 0.39 27.91
CA GLN A 61 -11.05 -0.67 28.89
C GLN A 61 -10.20 -0.49 30.15
N LYS A 62 -9.00 0.09 30.02
CA LYS A 62 -8.13 0.45 31.14
C LYS A 62 -8.50 1.75 31.85
N GLY A 63 -9.49 2.49 31.34
CA GLY A 63 -9.86 3.81 31.85
C GLY A 63 -8.88 4.93 31.48
N GLU A 64 -7.97 4.70 30.53
CA GLU A 64 -6.98 5.70 30.09
C GLU A 64 -7.59 6.77 29.17
N ILE A 65 -8.71 6.46 28.51
CA ILE A 65 -9.48 7.40 27.69
C ILE A 65 -10.96 7.26 28.02
N THR A 66 -11.70 8.36 27.84
CA THR A 66 -13.15 8.36 28.04
C THR A 66 -13.87 7.62 26.92
N THR A 67 -15.16 7.32 27.14
CA THR A 67 -16.00 6.75 26.08
C THR A 67 -16.11 7.70 24.88
N ASP A 68 -16.23 9.01 25.10
CA ASP A 68 -16.36 10.00 24.02
C ASP A 68 -15.08 10.07 23.17
N GLN A 69 -13.91 10.08 23.81
CA GLN A 69 -12.61 10.01 23.12
C GLN A 69 -12.48 8.73 22.30
N PHE A 70 -12.92 7.60 22.83
CA PHE A 70 -12.94 6.35 22.08
C PHE A 70 -13.86 6.43 20.85
N LEU A 71 -15.06 6.99 20.99
CA LEU A 71 -16.00 7.12 19.88
C LEU A 71 -15.44 8.02 18.78
N GLU A 72 -14.76 9.10 19.13
CA GLU A 72 -14.07 9.97 18.17
C GLU A 72 -13.02 9.18 17.37
N ILE A 73 -12.13 8.44 18.06
CA ILE A 73 -11.10 7.62 17.42
C ILE A 73 -11.72 6.51 16.55
N ALA A 74 -12.78 5.85 17.03
CA ALA A 74 -13.45 4.79 16.30
C ALA A 74 -14.13 5.32 15.02
N ASN A 75 -14.70 6.52 15.08
CA ASN A 75 -15.28 7.20 13.92
C ASN A 75 -14.21 7.58 12.90
N ASP A 76 -13.08 8.14 13.34
CA ASP A 76 -11.93 8.42 12.48
C ASP A 76 -11.41 7.14 11.79
N CYS A 77 -11.20 6.07 12.55
CA CYS A 77 -10.77 4.77 12.01
C CYS A 77 -11.76 4.26 10.95
N THR A 78 -13.05 4.37 11.22
CA THR A 78 -14.11 3.99 10.26
C THR A 78 -14.07 4.85 9.00
N GLY A 79 -13.89 6.17 9.15
CA GLY A 79 -13.75 7.11 8.05
C GLY A 79 -12.56 6.79 7.15
N ARG A 80 -11.37 6.62 7.73
CA ARG A 80 -10.14 6.26 7.00
C ARG A 80 -10.25 4.90 6.33
N ALA A 81 -10.85 3.90 6.99
CA ALA A 81 -11.08 2.59 6.39
C ALA A 81 -12.00 2.67 5.17
N ARG A 82 -13.09 3.45 5.24
CA ARG A 82 -14.01 3.68 4.11
C ARG A 82 -13.30 4.41 2.98
N ALA A 83 -12.56 5.47 3.27
CA ALA A 83 -11.81 6.23 2.29
C ALA A 83 -10.78 5.35 1.55
N ARG A 84 -10.03 4.52 2.29
CA ARG A 84 -9.04 3.60 1.69
C ARG A 84 -9.70 2.56 0.79
N LYS A 85 -10.82 1.98 1.21
CA LYS A 85 -11.60 1.03 0.39
C LYS A 85 -12.12 1.69 -0.88
N ALA A 86 -12.69 2.89 -0.77
CA ALA A 86 -13.20 3.64 -1.92
C ALA A 86 -12.09 3.99 -2.92
N ALA A 87 -10.95 4.50 -2.44
CA ALA A 87 -9.79 4.81 -3.28
C ALA A 87 -9.26 3.57 -4.00
N THR A 88 -9.14 2.45 -3.29
CA THR A 88 -8.68 1.18 -3.88
C THR A 88 -9.66 0.66 -4.92
N LYS A 89 -10.97 0.73 -4.65
CA LYS A 89 -12.02 0.34 -5.59
C LYS A 89 -11.94 1.17 -6.87
N LEU A 90 -11.86 2.50 -6.75
CA LEU A 90 -11.75 3.40 -7.89
C LEU A 90 -10.49 3.11 -8.71
N LEU A 91 -9.36 2.86 -8.05
CA LEU A 91 -8.12 2.51 -8.74
C LEU A 91 -8.24 1.19 -9.51
N CYS A 92 -8.86 0.16 -8.92
CA CYS A 92 -9.15 -1.10 -9.61
C CYS A 92 -10.05 -0.90 -10.83
N GLU A 93 -11.11 -0.09 -10.71
CA GLU A 93 -12.01 0.23 -11.83
C GLU A 93 -11.27 0.96 -12.96
N ARG A 94 -10.42 1.93 -12.63
CA ARG A 94 -9.57 2.65 -13.61
C ARG A 94 -8.56 1.72 -14.28
N ALA A 95 -7.90 0.85 -13.50
CA ALA A 95 -6.96 -0.14 -14.03
C ALA A 95 -7.63 -1.14 -14.99
N GLN A 96 -8.87 -1.56 -14.69
CA GLN A 96 -9.65 -2.41 -15.59
C GLN A 96 -9.99 -1.74 -16.93
N ARG A 97 -10.14 -0.41 -16.94
CA ARG A 97 -10.34 0.39 -18.16
C ARG A 97 -9.04 0.73 -18.88
N GLY A 98 -7.88 0.36 -18.34
CA GLY A 98 -6.57 0.72 -18.89
C GLY A 98 -6.18 2.18 -18.67
N GLU A 99 -6.85 2.89 -17.76
CA GLU A 99 -6.62 4.32 -17.47
C GLU A 99 -5.47 4.56 -16.48
N VAL A 100 -4.85 3.49 -15.99
CA VAL A 100 -3.81 3.48 -14.95
C VAL A 100 -2.74 2.50 -15.38
N SER A 101 -1.47 2.91 -15.32
CA SER A 101 -0.36 2.02 -15.64
C SER A 101 -0.16 0.95 -14.55
N LEU A 102 0.48 -0.16 -14.89
CA LEU A 102 0.79 -1.21 -13.92
C LEU A 102 1.68 -0.66 -12.79
N GLU A 103 2.63 0.22 -13.12
CA GLU A 103 3.51 0.88 -12.16
C GLU A 103 2.74 1.79 -11.21
N GLU A 104 1.80 2.60 -11.72
CA GLU A 104 0.93 3.44 -10.88
C GLU A 104 0.06 2.58 -9.96
N PHE A 105 -0.53 1.51 -10.49
CA PHE A 105 -1.34 0.59 -9.70
C PHE A 105 -0.52 -0.09 -8.57
N ASN A 106 0.67 -0.58 -8.90
CA ASN A 106 1.56 -1.24 -7.95
C ASN A 106 2.12 -0.26 -6.91
N ARG A 107 2.37 0.98 -7.30
CA ARG A 107 2.80 2.04 -6.38
C ARG A 107 1.74 2.26 -5.30
N GLU A 108 0.46 2.32 -5.66
CA GLU A 108 -0.61 2.72 -4.76
C GLU A 108 -1.23 1.54 -3.96
N CYS A 109 -1.48 0.41 -4.62
CA CYS A 109 -2.20 -0.74 -4.04
C CYS A 109 -1.43 -2.07 -4.11
N GLY A 110 -0.33 -2.12 -4.86
CA GLY A 110 0.44 -3.35 -5.05
C GLY A 110 1.25 -3.79 -3.84
N TYR A 111 2.10 -4.78 -4.07
CA TYR A 111 3.08 -5.26 -3.10
C TYR A 111 4.28 -4.30 -3.04
N SER A 112 5.11 -4.39 -1.99
CA SER A 112 6.45 -3.82 -2.08
C SER A 112 7.26 -4.57 -3.14
N GLU A 113 8.36 -4.02 -3.64
CA GLU A 113 9.21 -4.71 -4.62
C GLU A 113 9.71 -6.06 -4.08
N GLU A 114 10.06 -6.12 -2.80
CA GLU A 114 10.52 -7.32 -2.12
C GLU A 114 9.41 -8.37 -2.01
N ASP A 115 8.19 -7.93 -1.71
CA ASP A 115 7.03 -8.79 -1.57
C ASP A 115 6.47 -9.21 -2.95
N TRP A 116 6.59 -8.35 -3.95
CA TRP A 116 6.26 -8.63 -5.34
C TRP A 116 7.15 -9.75 -5.88
N LYS A 117 8.46 -9.70 -5.64
CA LYS A 117 9.40 -10.77 -6.01
C LYS A 117 9.00 -12.14 -5.44
N LYS A 118 8.37 -12.17 -4.25
CA LYS A 118 7.92 -13.43 -3.62
C LYS A 118 6.61 -13.95 -4.21
N VAL A 119 5.65 -13.07 -4.54
CA VAL A 119 4.33 -13.49 -5.06
C VAL A 119 4.30 -13.66 -6.57
N ARG A 120 5.18 -12.97 -7.31
CA ARG A 120 5.23 -12.94 -8.78
C ARG A 120 5.24 -14.34 -9.41
N PRO A 121 6.06 -15.31 -8.96
CA PRO A 121 6.05 -16.66 -9.55
C PRO A 121 4.70 -17.37 -9.40
N GLY A 122 3.98 -17.10 -8.30
CA GLY A 122 2.64 -17.65 -8.08
C GLY A 122 1.60 -17.01 -9.00
N PHE A 123 1.67 -15.69 -9.20
CA PHE A 123 0.80 -14.97 -10.13
C PHE A 123 1.02 -15.39 -11.58
N GLU A 124 2.28 -15.50 -12.04
CA GLU A 124 2.61 -15.90 -13.41
C GLU A 124 2.04 -17.30 -13.72
N LYS A 125 2.21 -18.28 -12.83
CA LYS A 125 1.61 -19.62 -12.98
C LYS A 125 0.08 -19.58 -13.06
N LEU A 126 -0.56 -18.69 -12.31
CA LEU A 126 -2.02 -18.56 -12.28
C LEU A 126 -2.55 -17.92 -13.57
N THR A 127 -1.83 -16.93 -14.09
CA THR A 127 -2.11 -16.31 -15.40
C THR A 127 -1.94 -17.32 -16.52
N GLU A 128 -0.82 -18.05 -16.55
CA GLU A 128 -0.56 -19.10 -17.54
C GLU A 128 -1.65 -20.19 -17.53
N ALA A 129 -2.03 -20.68 -16.34
CA ALA A 129 -3.10 -21.66 -16.19
C ALA A 129 -4.45 -21.13 -16.70
N ARG A 130 -4.74 -19.84 -16.47
CA ARG A 130 -5.96 -19.19 -16.96
C ARG A 130 -5.96 -19.05 -18.47
N GLU A 131 -4.84 -18.63 -19.07
CA GLU A 131 -4.67 -18.52 -20.52
C GLU A 131 -4.80 -19.87 -21.20
N ALA A 132 -4.15 -20.91 -20.67
CA ALA A 132 -4.28 -22.28 -21.18
C ALA A 132 -5.72 -22.80 -21.09
N ASN A 133 -6.48 -22.44 -20.05
CA ASN A 133 -7.90 -22.78 -19.94
C ASN A 133 -8.78 -22.02 -20.94
N LEU A 134 -8.49 -20.75 -21.19
CA LEU A 134 -9.19 -19.96 -22.21
C LEU A 134 -8.92 -20.48 -23.62
N ALA A 135 -7.67 -20.84 -23.94
CA ALA A 135 -7.30 -21.45 -25.21
C ALA A 135 -8.07 -22.76 -25.45
N ARG A 136 -8.01 -23.69 -24.48
CA ARG A 136 -8.75 -24.97 -24.56
C ARG A 136 -10.26 -24.80 -24.68
N SER A 137 -10.82 -23.77 -24.04
CA SER A 137 -12.26 -23.47 -24.13
C SER A 137 -12.63 -22.97 -25.52
N ARG A 138 -11.79 -22.14 -26.14
CA ARG A 138 -11.98 -21.69 -27.54
C ARG A 138 -11.94 -22.86 -28.51
N ASP A 139 -10.96 -23.75 -28.38
CA ASP A 139 -10.78 -24.91 -29.25
C ASP A 139 -12.01 -25.85 -29.24
N ARG A 140 -12.57 -26.10 -28.04
CA ARG A 140 -13.79 -26.90 -27.86
C ARG A 140 -15.01 -26.26 -28.51
N VAL A 141 -15.16 -24.94 -28.38
CA VAL A 141 -16.28 -24.21 -29.02
C VAL A 141 -16.18 -24.32 -30.54
N THR A 142 -14.98 -24.16 -31.11
CA THR A 142 -14.76 -24.31 -32.56
C THR A 142 -15.00 -25.73 -33.07
N GLN A 143 -14.58 -26.77 -32.32
CA GLN A 143 -14.84 -28.17 -32.70
C GLN A 143 -16.32 -28.55 -32.66
N SER A 144 -17.07 -28.06 -31.66
CA SER A 144 -18.51 -28.35 -31.51
C SER A 144 -19.38 -27.77 -32.63
N ARG A 145 -18.90 -26.70 -33.29
CA ARG A 145 -19.59 -26.06 -34.42
C ARG A 145 -19.42 -26.84 -35.72
N ASN A 146 -18.25 -27.45 -35.92
CA ASN A 146 -17.94 -28.21 -37.13
C ASN A 146 -18.54 -29.63 -37.16
N SER A 147 -19.07 -30.11 -36.02
CA SER A 147 -19.63 -31.46 -35.89
C SER A 147 -21.16 -31.52 -35.99
N ARG A 148 -21.86 -30.38 -36.16
CA ARG A 148 -23.34 -30.30 -36.28
C ARG A 148 -23.86 -30.02 -37.69
N GLY A 149 -22.96 -29.87 -38.67
CA GLY A 149 -23.32 -29.66 -40.08
C GLY A 149 -22.99 -30.89 -40.91
N HIS A 150 -23.71 -32.00 -40.71
CA HIS A 150 -23.75 -33.13 -41.63
C HIS A 150 -25.14 -33.78 -41.57
#